data_AF-A0A3B0PVG1-F1
#
_entry.id   AF-A0A3B0PVG1-F1
#
_cell.length_a   1.000
_cell.length_b   1.000
_cell.length_c   1.000
_cell.angle_alpha   90.00
_cell.angle_beta   90.00
_cell.angle_gamma   90.00
#
_symmetry.space_group_name_H-M   'P 1'
#
loop_
_entity.id
_entity.type
_entity.pdbx_description
1 polymer ?
#
loop_
_entity_poly.entity_id
_entity_poly.type
_entity_poly.pdbx_seq_one_letter_code
_entity_poly.pdbx_strand_id
1 'polypeptide(L)' 'MKLKILFVGDIFGEPGILALKKILPKIIFREKIDFIIAQGENVSGRKGLSKKDFDDLLKLNVNCITMGNHIW' A
#
# COMPACT_ATOMS: atom_id res chain seq x y z
N MET A 1 0.35 -22.84 -11.95
CA MET A 1 -0.43 -21.82 -11.22
C MET A 1 -0.15 -20.46 -11.84
N LYS A 2 -1.15 -19.56 -11.90
CA LYS A 2 -0.98 -18.19 -12.41
C LYS A 2 -0.90 -17.23 -11.22
N LEU A 3 0.18 -16.44 -11.16
CA LEU A 3 0.36 -15.41 -10.15
C LEU A 3 -0.61 -14.24 -10.40
N LYS A 4 -1.30 -13.78 -9.35
CA LYS A 4 -2.12 -12.57 -9.38
C LYS A 4 -1.49 -11.46 -8.56
N ILE A 5 -1.18 -10.36 -9.23
CA ILE A 5 -0.57 -9.18 -8.63
C ILE A 5 -1.63 -8.07 -8.54
N LEU A 6 -1.74 -7.44 -7.37
CA LEU A 6 -2.50 -6.22 -7.17
C LEU A 6 -1.55 -5.03 -7.09
N PHE A 7 -1.78 -4.03 -7.93
CA PHE A 7 -1.13 -2.73 -7.81
C PHE A 7 -2.12 -1.73 -7.21
N VAL A 8 -1.74 -1.12 -6.10
CA VAL A 8 -2.48 -0.04 -5.42
C VAL A 8 -1.85 1.28 -5.81
N GLY A 9 -2.66 2.20 -6.36
CA GLY A 9 -2.22 3.57 -6.63
C GLY A 9 -1.88 4.35 -5.36
N ASP A 10 -1.62 5.64 -5.51
CA ASP A 10 -1.17 6.51 -4.42
C ASP A 10 -1.97 6.37 -3.14
N ILE A 11 -1.27 5.94 -2.09
CA ILE A 11 -1.78 5.97 -0.73
C ILE A 11 -1.54 7.37 -0.19
N PHE A 12 -2.63 8.13 -0.04
CA PHE A 12 -2.56 9.55 0.29
C PHE A 12 -2.93 9.82 1.76
N GLY A 13 -1.91 10.05 2.59
CA GLY A 13 -2.08 10.36 4.01
C GLY A 13 -2.66 9.22 4.86
N GLU A 14 -2.96 9.55 6.11
CA GLU A 14 -3.68 8.67 7.04
C GLU A 14 -5.03 8.16 6.47
N PRO A 15 -5.86 8.97 5.77
CA PRO A 15 -7.10 8.46 5.17
C PRO A 15 -6.85 7.33 4.18
N GLY A 16 -5.78 7.40 3.38
CA GLY A 16 -5.37 6.33 2.46
C GLY A 16 -5.03 5.03 3.20
N ILE A 17 -4.26 5.12 4.28
CA ILE A 17 -3.93 3.96 5.13
C ILE A 17 -5.20 3.34 5.73
N LEU A 18 -6.12 4.16 6.25
CA LEU A 18 -7.37 3.68 6.86
C LEU A 18 -8.30 3.03 5.84
N ALA A 19 -8.40 3.59 4.63
CA ALA A 19 -9.14 2.99 3.53
C ALA A 19 -8.56 1.61 3.16
N LEU A 20 -7.23 1.53 3.04
CA LEU A 20 -6.54 0.30 2.70
C LEU A 20 -6.75 -0.78 3.77
N LYS A 21 -6.62 -0.42 5.05
CA LYS A 21 -6.94 -1.30 6.21
C LYS A 21 -8.33 -1.93 6.11
N LYS A 22 -9.33 -1.17 5.68
CA LYS A 22 -10.73 -1.63 5.59
C LYS A 22 -11.02 -2.49 4.36
N ILE A 23 -10.37 -2.20 3.23
CA ILE A 23 -10.77 -2.73 1.92
C ILE A 23 -9.84 -3.86 1.46
N LEU A 24 -8.53 -3.72 1.68
CA LEU A 24 -7.52 -4.61 1.12
C LEU A 24 -7.71 -6.09 1.50
N PRO A 25 -8.01 -6.46 2.77
CA PRO A 25 -8.23 -7.86 3.13
C PRO A 25 -9.37 -8.53 2.35
N LYS A 26 -10.43 -7.77 2.02
CA LYS A 26 -11.57 -8.27 1.25
C LYS A 26 -11.18 -8.54 -0.20
N ILE A 27 -10.38 -7.67 -0.80
CA ILE A 27 -9.86 -7.83 -2.17
C ILE A 27 -8.93 -9.03 -2.24
N ILE A 28 -7.99 -9.16 -1.29
CA ILE A 28 -7.06 -10.29 -1.22
C ILE A 28 -7.84 -11.61 -1.22
N PHE A 29 -8.84 -11.73 -0.33
CA PHE A 29 -9.64 -12.94 -0.21
C PHE A 29 -10.48 -13.23 -1.46
N ARG A 30 -11.20 -12.22 -1.96
CA ARG A 30 -12.14 -12.40 -3.10
C ARG A 30 -11.40 -12.71 -4.40
N GLU A 31 -10.31 -11.99 -4.67
CA GLU A 31 -9.59 -12.10 -5.94
C GLU A 31 -8.46 -13.13 -5.90
N LYS A 32 -8.11 -13.65 -4.71
CA LYS A 32 -6.97 -14.55 -4.48
C LYS A 32 -5.66 -13.89 -4.94
N ILE A 33 -5.36 -12.71 -4.38
CA ILE A 33 -4.15 -11.95 -4.69
C ILE A 33 -2.95 -12.62 -4.01
N ASP A 34 -1.86 -12.78 -4.76
CA ASP A 34 -0.63 -13.42 -4.29
C ASP A 34 0.48 -12.41 -3.94
N PHE A 35 0.47 -11.23 -4.58
CA PHE A 35 1.48 -10.19 -4.38
C PHE A 35 0.88 -8.79 -4.52
N ILE A 36 1.29 -7.87 -3.64
CA ILE A 36 0.75 -6.52 -3.56
C ILE A 36 1.87 -5.50 -3.69
N ILE A 37 1.74 -4.61 -4.66
CA ILE A 37 2.56 -3.42 -4.85
C ILE A 37 1.71 -2.20 -4.49
N ALA A 38 2.28 -1.23 -3.76
CA ALA A 38 1.59 0.02 -3.45
C ALA A 38 2.47 1.24 -3.70
N GLN A 39 1.88 2.31 -4.22
CA GLN A 39 2.55 3.60 -4.36
C GLN A 39 2.48 4.37 -3.05
N GLY A 40 3.64 4.69 -2.47
CA GLY A 40 3.77 5.25 -1.13
C GLY A 40 4.27 6.70 -1.04
N GLU A 41 4.40 7.46 -2.13
CA GLU A 41 5.05 8.77 -2.10
C GLU A 41 4.28 9.85 -1.34
N ASN A 42 2.98 9.64 -1.11
CA ASN A 42 2.09 10.60 -0.48
C ASN A 42 1.59 10.14 0.90
N VAL A 43 2.25 9.15 1.51
CA VAL A 43 1.74 8.49 2.71
C VAL A 43 1.93 9.35 3.97
N SER A 44 3.16 9.76 4.27
CA SER A 44 3.46 10.48 5.50
C SER A 44 3.34 11.97 5.29
N GLY A 45 2.43 12.63 6.01
CA GLY A 45 2.25 14.09 5.86
C GLY A 45 1.92 14.55 4.42
N ARG A 46 1.47 13.64 3.55
CA ARG A 46 1.25 13.85 2.10
C ARG A 46 2.51 14.00 1.24
N LYS A 47 3.71 13.79 1.80
CA LYS A 47 4.99 13.78 1.08
C LYS A 47 5.99 12.85 1.78
N GLY A 48 6.42 11.82 1.08
CA GLY A 48 7.34 10.81 1.55
C GLY A 48 6.68 9.72 2.37
N LEU A 49 7.53 8.90 2.99
CA LEU A 49 7.14 7.72 3.74
C LEU A 49 8.03 7.57 4.98
N SER A 50 7.43 7.80 6.14
CA SER A 50 8.06 7.59 7.44
C SER A 50 8.21 6.10 7.72
N LYS A 51 9.20 5.74 8.56
CA LYS A 51 9.39 4.34 8.97
C LYS A 51 8.13 3.74 9.63
N LYS A 52 7.44 4.53 10.46
CA LYS A 52 6.20 4.11 11.11
C LYS A 52 5.13 3.73 10.08
N ASP A 53 4.91 4.59 9.09
CA ASP A 53 3.85 4.34 8.11
C ASP A 53 4.24 3.24 7.11
N PHE A 54 5.53 3.11 6.79
CA PHE A 54 6.06 1.96 6.05
C PHE A 54 5.74 0.64 6.77
N ASP A 55 6.00 0.57 8.08
CA ASP A 55 5.71 -0.63 8.89
C ASP A 55 4.19 -0.88 8.98
N ASP A 56 3.38 0.17 9.01
CA ASP A 56 1.93 0.05 8.97
C ASP A 56 1.43 -0.52 7.63
N LEU A 57 2.06 -0.18 6.50
CA LEU A 57 1.73 -0.75 5.19
C LEU A 57 2.14 -2.23 5.07
N LEU A 58 3.31 -2.61 5.59
CA LEU A 58 3.74 -4.02 5.60
C LEU A 58 2.77 -4.92 6.38
N LYS A 59 2.21 -4.42 7.50
CA LYS A 59 1.18 -5.14 8.27
C LYS A 59 -0.11 -5.39 7.49
N LEU A 60 -0.32 -4.71 6.35
CA LEU A 60 -1.47 -4.91 5.47
C LEU A 60 -1.19 -5.90 4.33
N ASN A 61 -0.08 -6.65 4.41
CA ASN A 61 0.42 -7.55 3.37
C ASN A 61 0.89 -6.84 2.10
N VAL A 62 1.19 -5.53 2.15
CA VAL A 62 1.89 -4.87 1.04
C VAL A 62 3.30 -5.45 0.95
N ASN A 63 3.64 -6.04 -0.19
CA ASN A 63 4.92 -6.74 -0.38
C ASN A 63 6.01 -5.82 -0.96
N CYS A 64 5.62 -4.83 -1.76
CA CYS A 64 6.51 -3.87 -2.38
C CYS A 64 5.89 -2.48 -2.30
N ILE A 65 6.70 -1.48 -1.95
CA ILE A 65 6.28 -0.08 -1.97
C ILE A 65 7.11 0.64 -3.01
N THR A 66 6.44 1.24 -3.99
CA THR A 66 7.06 2.14 -4.96
C THR A 66 6.95 3.57 -4.46
N MET A 67 7.85 4.43 -4.93
CA MET A 67 7.89 5.84 -4.57
C MET A 67 7.90 6.70 -5.83
N GLY A 68 7.95 8.01 -5.66
CA GLY A 68 7.94 8.98 -6.75
C GLY A 68 8.80 10.20 -6.42
N ASN A 69 8.38 11.36 -6.91
CA ASN A 69 9.11 12.61 -6.75
C ASN A 69 9.08 13.15 -5.30
N HIS A 70 8.19 12.67 -4.43
CA HIS A 70 8.15 13.05 -3.02
C HIS A 70 9.01 12.19 -2.08
N ILE A 71 9.99 11.43 -2.61
CA ILE A 71 10.83 10.55 -1.79
C ILE A 71 11.84 11.30 -0.88
N TRP A 72 12.17 12.56 -1.19
CA TRP A 72 13.19 13.36 -0.49
C TRP A 72 12.57 14.47 0.35
#